data_AF-A0A162NPL2-F1
#
_entry.id   AF-A0A162NPL2-F1
#
_cell.length_a   1.000
_cell.length_b   1.000
_cell.length_c   1.000
_cell.angle_alpha   90.00
_cell.angle_beta   90.00
_cell.angle_gamma   90.00
#
_symmetry.space_group_name_H-M   'P 1'
#
loop_
_entity.id
_entity.type
_entity.pdbx_description
1 polymer ?
#
loop_
_entity_poly.entity_id
_entity_poly.type
_entity_poly.pdbx_seq_one_letter_code
_entity_poly.pdbx_strand_id
1 'polypeptide(L)'
;MSFDLYFYKQKDSSTTKDSVTTYLNINIPGEHTNTGQWVYENLDTGVYFYFESTGLDINKDTPTEPFENFENLNISFSLNFMRPDFFGIEAFKFVEELLQALDLFVFNPQRNIELPVREKGACLFDSWQKGNKWASIDHFKGIDACFIPASVSNKLWKYNFNRFKLQEKLGKEYFFRKFSSSGIKRTTKSVQWRAGFSTYLR
;
A
#
# COMPACT_ATOMS: atom_id res chain seq x y z
N MET A 1 9.23 9.76 -2.17
CA MET A 1 9.85 8.43 -2.10
C MET A 1 8.77 7.39 -1.92
N SER A 2 8.79 6.38 -2.76
CA SER A 2 7.85 5.27 -2.80
C SER A 2 8.58 3.95 -2.56
N PHE A 3 7.79 2.94 -2.22
CA PHE A 3 8.18 1.55 -2.23
C PHE A 3 7.48 0.90 -3.40
N ASP A 4 8.29 0.45 -4.34
CA ASP A 4 7.85 0.00 -5.65
C ASP A 4 8.15 -1.49 -5.80
N LEU A 5 7.17 -2.24 -6.29
CA LEU A 5 7.25 -3.67 -6.52
C LEU A 5 6.98 -3.96 -7.99
N TYR A 6 7.72 -4.89 -8.58
CA TYR A 6 7.56 -5.29 -9.98
C TYR A 6 7.08 -6.75 -10.07
N PHE A 7 6.08 -6.99 -10.90
CA PHE A 7 5.42 -8.31 -10.99
C PHE A 7 5.98 -9.15 -12.12
N TYR A 8 6.27 -10.41 -11.79
CA TYR A 8 6.85 -11.40 -12.69
C TYR A 8 6.01 -12.67 -12.68
N LYS A 9 6.13 -13.43 -13.76
CA LYS A 9 5.68 -14.83 -13.83
C LYS A 9 6.83 -15.73 -14.24
N GLN A 10 6.67 -17.04 -14.03
CA GLN A 10 7.53 -18.02 -14.71
C GLN A 10 7.25 -17.99 -16.22
N LYS A 11 8.27 -18.21 -17.05
CA LYS A 11 8.12 -18.17 -18.51
C LYS A 11 7.13 -19.19 -19.08
N ASP A 12 7.02 -20.35 -18.44
CA ASP A 12 6.08 -21.41 -18.79
C ASP A 12 4.66 -21.19 -18.24
N SER A 13 4.45 -20.19 -17.39
CA SER A 13 3.14 -19.84 -16.85
C SER A 13 2.23 -19.24 -17.93
N SER A 14 0.96 -19.65 -17.91
CA SER A 14 -0.10 -19.12 -18.77
C SER A 14 -0.64 -17.76 -18.30
N THR A 15 -0.22 -17.26 -17.13
CA THR A 15 -0.63 -15.94 -16.64
C THR A 15 -0.16 -14.87 -17.62
N THR A 16 -0.99 -13.87 -17.89
CA THR A 16 -0.67 -12.76 -18.80
C THR A 16 -0.81 -11.42 -18.10
N LYS A 17 -0.25 -10.36 -18.70
CA LYS A 17 -0.50 -8.99 -18.26
C LYS A 17 -2.00 -8.65 -18.24
N ASP A 18 -2.75 -9.16 -19.21
CA ASP A 18 -4.20 -9.00 -19.27
C ASP A 18 -4.90 -9.68 -18.08
N SER A 19 -4.42 -10.85 -17.67
CA SER A 19 -4.95 -11.55 -16.48
C SER A 19 -4.81 -10.69 -15.22
N VAL A 20 -3.66 -10.04 -15.04
CA VAL A 20 -3.43 -9.11 -13.93
C VAL A 20 -4.33 -7.88 -14.06
N THR A 21 -4.42 -7.30 -15.26
CA THR A 21 -5.28 -6.14 -15.54
C THR A 21 -6.74 -6.44 -15.22
N THR A 22 -7.25 -7.60 -15.63
CA THR A 22 -8.59 -8.07 -15.30
C THR A 22 -8.78 -8.20 -13.79
N TYR A 23 -7.81 -8.80 -13.08
CA TYR A 23 -7.86 -8.89 -11.62
C TYR A 23 -7.93 -7.51 -10.96
N LEU A 24 -7.10 -6.55 -11.39
CA LEU A 24 -7.10 -5.19 -10.84
C LEU A 24 -8.42 -4.46 -11.14
N ASN A 25 -8.96 -4.59 -12.35
CA ASN A 25 -10.25 -4.00 -12.73
C ASN A 25 -11.41 -4.51 -11.87
N ILE A 26 -11.39 -5.79 -11.48
CA ILE A 26 -12.44 -6.41 -10.66
C ILE A 26 -12.28 -6.04 -9.18
N ASN A 27 -11.05 -6.02 -8.67
CA ASN A 27 -10.79 -5.96 -7.23
C ASN A 27 -10.44 -4.55 -6.71
N ILE A 28 -10.09 -3.60 -7.57
CA ILE A 28 -9.92 -2.19 -7.19
C ILE A 28 -11.20 -1.43 -7.55
N PRO A 29 -11.91 -0.86 -6.57
CA PRO A 29 -13.14 -0.12 -6.83
C PRO A 29 -12.86 1.23 -7.49
N GLY A 30 -13.69 1.62 -8.47
CA GLY A 30 -13.62 2.91 -9.14
C GLY A 30 -13.64 2.80 -10.66
N GLU A 31 -13.67 3.95 -11.35
CA GLU A 31 -13.48 4.01 -12.80
C GLU A 31 -11.98 3.94 -13.11
N HIS A 32 -11.57 2.87 -13.80
CA HIS A 32 -10.20 2.73 -14.29
C HIS A 32 -10.10 3.46 -15.62
N THR A 33 -9.32 4.54 -15.65
CA THR A 33 -9.05 5.27 -16.89
C THR A 33 -8.17 4.40 -17.80
N ASN A 34 -8.29 4.54 -19.13
CA ASN A 34 -7.43 3.85 -20.12
C ASN A 34 -5.93 4.25 -20.06
N THR A 35 -5.48 4.83 -18.95
CA THR A 35 -4.12 5.32 -18.72
C THR A 35 -3.16 4.21 -18.29
N GLY A 36 -3.66 3.01 -18.00
CA GLY A 36 -2.84 1.90 -17.49
C GLY A 36 -2.50 2.06 -16.01
N GLN A 37 -3.27 2.85 -15.26
CA GLN A 37 -3.10 3.04 -13.83
C GLN A 37 -4.36 2.61 -13.07
N TRP A 38 -4.18 1.88 -11.97
CA TRP A 38 -5.24 1.47 -11.05
C TRP A 38 -4.98 2.09 -9.69
N VAL A 39 -5.85 2.97 -9.24
CA VAL A 39 -5.72 3.67 -7.95
C VAL A 39 -6.70 3.07 -6.97
N TYR A 40 -6.18 2.47 -5.91
CA TYR A 40 -6.99 2.09 -4.76
C TYR A 40 -7.09 3.25 -3.80
N GLU A 41 -8.30 3.59 -3.38
CA GLU A 41 -8.55 4.50 -2.26
C GLU A 41 -9.66 3.95 -1.37
N ASN A 42 -9.34 3.73 -0.09
CA ASN A 42 -10.31 3.43 0.92
C ASN A 42 -10.71 4.73 1.64
N LEU A 43 -11.87 5.28 1.27
CA LEU A 43 -12.36 6.53 1.84
C LEU A 43 -12.61 6.45 3.35
N ASP A 44 -12.84 5.27 3.94
CA ASP A 44 -13.06 5.13 5.38
C ASP A 44 -11.73 5.18 6.17
N THR A 45 -10.66 4.61 5.63
CA THR A 45 -9.34 4.54 6.30
C THR A 45 -8.37 5.63 5.83
N GLY A 46 -8.61 6.21 4.66
CA GLY A 46 -7.70 7.10 3.96
C GLY A 46 -6.49 6.38 3.36
N VAL A 47 -6.47 5.04 3.35
CA VAL A 47 -5.41 4.27 2.69
C VAL A 47 -5.56 4.36 1.20
N TYR A 48 -4.44 4.55 0.52
CA TYR A 48 -4.37 4.49 -0.93
C TYR A 48 -3.03 3.92 -1.39
N PHE A 49 -3.05 3.28 -2.54
CA PHE A 49 -1.89 2.77 -3.27
C PHE A 49 -2.28 2.68 -4.74
N TYR A 50 -1.31 2.48 -5.62
CA TYR A 50 -1.62 2.35 -7.04
C TYR A 50 -0.79 1.28 -7.71
N PHE A 51 -1.36 0.72 -8.76
CA PHE A 51 -0.67 -0.08 -9.73
C PHE A 51 -0.52 0.72 -11.02
N GLU A 52 0.56 0.51 -11.74
CA GLU A 52 0.80 1.15 -13.01
C GLU A 52 1.39 0.14 -13.99
N SER A 53 0.84 0.11 -15.19
CA SER A 53 1.44 -0.52 -16.34
C SER A 53 2.68 0.28 -16.73
N THR A 54 3.85 -0.21 -16.35
CA THR A 54 5.11 0.35 -16.84
C THR A 54 5.16 0.06 -18.34
N GLY A 55 5.18 1.09 -19.19
CA GLY A 55 5.39 0.87 -20.63
C GLY A 55 6.69 0.08 -20.87
N LEU A 56 6.86 -0.48 -22.07
CA LEU A 56 8.16 -0.96 -22.58
C LEU A 56 9.07 0.23 -22.88
N ASP A 57 9.18 1.18 -21.95
CA ASP A 57 9.94 2.40 -22.15
C ASP A 57 11.42 2.03 -21.98
N ILE A 58 12.04 1.70 -23.11
CA ILE A 58 13.44 1.27 -23.31
C ILE A 58 14.47 2.25 -22.70
N ASN A 59 14.00 3.41 -22.22
CA ASN A 59 14.79 4.50 -21.64
C ASN A 59 14.55 4.74 -20.14
N LYS A 60 13.65 3.99 -19.49
CA LYS A 60 13.58 3.95 -18.02
C LYS A 60 14.33 2.72 -17.54
N ASP A 61 15.01 2.82 -16.39
CA ASP A 61 15.71 1.74 -15.66
C ASP A 61 14.76 0.60 -15.20
N THR A 62 13.72 0.30 -15.97
CA THR A 62 12.95 -0.94 -15.92
C THR A 62 13.91 -2.07 -16.29
N PRO A 63 14.13 -3.06 -15.42
CA PRO A 63 15.03 -4.16 -15.73
C PRO A 63 14.52 -4.88 -17.00
N THR A 64 15.26 -4.72 -18.10
CA THR A 64 15.19 -5.58 -19.29
C THR A 64 15.37 -7.00 -18.81
N GLU A 65 14.39 -7.89 -19.04
CA GLU A 65 14.25 -9.23 -18.43
C GLU A 65 15.56 -9.82 -17.88
N PRO A 66 15.98 -9.46 -16.65
CA PRO A 66 17.32 -9.80 -16.21
C PRO A 66 17.39 -11.22 -15.65
N PHE A 67 16.23 -11.88 -15.55
CA PHE A 67 16.05 -13.14 -14.86
C PHE A 67 15.70 -14.23 -15.86
N GLU A 68 16.60 -15.19 -16.05
CA GLU A 68 16.52 -16.22 -17.09
C GLU A 68 15.18 -16.96 -17.15
N ASN A 69 14.58 -17.26 -15.99
CA ASN A 69 13.36 -18.05 -15.86
C ASN A 69 12.08 -17.22 -15.64
N PHE A 70 12.19 -15.89 -15.55
CA PHE A 70 11.06 -15.02 -15.25
C PHE A 70 10.78 -14.04 -16.38
N GLU A 71 9.50 -13.77 -16.59
CA GLU A 71 9.00 -12.79 -17.54
C GLU A 71 8.40 -11.61 -16.76
N ASN A 72 8.78 -10.38 -17.13
CA ASN A 72 8.24 -9.17 -16.48
C ASN A 72 6.85 -8.87 -17.06
N LEU A 73 5.84 -8.75 -16.19
CA LEU A 73 4.48 -8.45 -16.60
C LEU A 73 4.26 -6.96 -16.93
N ASN A 74 5.29 -6.13 -16.77
CA ASN A 74 5.26 -4.70 -17.02
C ASN A 74 4.11 -4.02 -16.24
N ILE A 75 3.97 -4.46 -15.00
CA ILE A 75 3.07 -3.93 -13.99
C ILE A 75 3.91 -3.70 -12.75
N SER A 76 3.71 -2.53 -12.14
CA SER A 76 4.31 -2.15 -10.87
C SER A 76 3.24 -1.82 -9.85
N PHE A 77 3.56 -2.00 -8.57
CA PHE A 77 2.80 -1.50 -7.44
C PHE A 77 3.62 -0.44 -6.74
N SER A 78 2.97 0.61 -6.25
CA SER A 78 3.63 1.67 -5.50
C SER A 78 2.88 2.03 -4.22
N LEU A 79 3.64 2.14 -3.13
CA LEU A 79 3.18 2.65 -1.85
C LEU A 79 4.11 3.73 -1.33
N ASN A 80 3.57 4.91 -1.05
CA ASN A 80 4.34 6.02 -0.53
C ASN A 80 4.89 5.74 0.88
N PHE A 81 6.12 6.22 1.15
CA PHE A 81 6.61 6.34 2.51
C PHE A 81 5.99 7.55 3.23
N MET A 82 6.37 7.72 4.50
CA MET A 82 5.78 8.67 5.42
C MET A 82 4.27 8.46 5.50
N ARG A 83 3.86 7.20 5.71
CA ARG A 83 2.48 6.83 6.00
C ARG A 83 2.40 6.03 7.31
N PRO A 84 1.24 6.06 8.00
CA PRO A 84 1.00 5.17 9.13
C PRO A 84 1.13 3.68 8.75
N ASP A 85 1.49 2.84 9.71
CA ASP A 85 1.71 1.40 9.50
C ASP A 85 0.51 0.70 8.84
N PHE A 86 -0.72 1.13 9.15
CA PHE A 86 -1.91 0.52 8.56
C PHE A 86 -2.01 0.65 7.03
N PHE A 87 -1.28 1.58 6.40
CA PHE A 87 -1.17 1.62 4.94
C PHE A 87 -0.53 0.34 4.40
N GLY A 88 0.58 -0.08 5.00
CA GLY A 88 1.24 -1.33 4.63
C GLY A 88 0.38 -2.55 4.95
N ILE A 89 -0.31 -2.55 6.11
CA ILE A 89 -1.20 -3.66 6.50
C ILE A 89 -2.29 -3.90 5.44
N GLU A 90 -2.94 -2.84 4.99
CA GLU A 90 -4.04 -2.92 4.03
C GLU A 90 -3.52 -3.19 2.60
N ALA A 91 -2.46 -2.50 2.18
CA ALA A 91 -1.92 -2.64 0.83
C ALA A 91 -1.24 -3.99 0.58
N PHE A 92 -0.40 -4.48 1.49
CA PHE A 92 0.33 -5.74 1.28
C PHE A 92 -0.55 -6.97 1.44
N LYS A 93 -1.70 -6.84 2.11
CA LYS A 93 -2.75 -7.87 2.05
C LYS A 93 -3.29 -8.01 0.63
N PHE A 94 -3.61 -6.89 -0.03
CA PHE A 94 -4.08 -6.91 -1.42
C PHE A 94 -3.01 -7.48 -2.37
N VAL A 95 -1.75 -7.07 -2.21
CA VAL A 95 -0.63 -7.58 -3.02
C VAL A 95 -0.48 -9.09 -2.83
N GLU A 96 -0.50 -9.59 -1.60
CA GLU A 96 -0.42 -11.03 -1.32
C GLU A 96 -1.58 -11.81 -1.97
N GLU A 97 -2.81 -11.31 -1.89
CA GLU A 97 -3.97 -11.91 -2.54
C GLU A 97 -3.80 -11.97 -4.07
N LEU A 98 -3.31 -10.89 -4.69
CA LEU A 98 -2.98 -10.84 -6.11
C LEU A 98 -1.90 -11.88 -6.49
N LEU A 99 -0.81 -11.96 -5.71
CA LEU A 99 0.28 -12.90 -5.96
C LEU A 99 -0.20 -14.36 -5.91
N GLN A 100 -1.06 -14.66 -4.93
CA GLN A 100 -1.62 -16.01 -4.77
C GLN A 100 -2.63 -16.34 -5.86
N ALA A 101 -3.52 -15.42 -6.22
CA ALA A 101 -4.59 -15.66 -7.19
C ALA A 101 -4.06 -15.92 -8.61
N LEU A 102 -2.96 -15.27 -8.99
CA LEU A 102 -2.42 -15.32 -10.35
C LEU A 102 -1.06 -16.02 -10.45
N ASP A 103 -0.63 -16.69 -9.37
CA ASP A 103 0.60 -17.48 -9.34
C ASP A 103 1.87 -16.64 -9.60
N LEU A 104 1.86 -15.38 -9.18
CA LEU A 104 2.88 -14.38 -9.52
C LEU A 104 4.05 -14.35 -8.54
N PHE A 105 5.13 -13.71 -8.99
CA PHE A 105 6.34 -13.42 -8.23
C PHE A 105 6.54 -11.91 -8.21
N VAL A 106 7.26 -11.42 -7.20
CA VAL A 106 7.56 -10.01 -7.05
C VAL A 106 9.06 -9.78 -6.91
N PHE A 107 9.55 -8.77 -7.63
CA PHE A 107 10.87 -8.19 -7.41
C PHE A 107 10.72 -6.89 -6.60
N ASN A 108 11.49 -6.82 -5.53
CA ASN A 108 11.52 -5.72 -4.57
C ASN A 108 12.93 -5.11 -4.62
N PRO A 109 13.15 -4.01 -5.36
CA PRO A 109 14.46 -3.39 -5.51
C PRO A 109 14.95 -2.74 -4.22
N GLN A 110 14.08 -2.52 -3.23
CA GLN A 110 14.48 -1.99 -1.91
C GLN A 110 15.07 -3.08 -1.00
N ARG A 111 15.11 -4.34 -1.46
CA ARG A 111 15.78 -5.45 -0.77
C ARG A 111 16.97 -5.94 -1.58
N ASN A 112 17.97 -6.47 -0.87
CA ASN A 112 19.03 -7.25 -1.49
C ASN A 112 18.51 -8.66 -1.80
N ILE A 113 17.64 -8.77 -2.80
CA ILE A 113 17.17 -10.04 -3.35
C ILE A 113 17.66 -10.17 -4.80
N GLU A 114 18.16 -11.36 -5.14
CA GLU A 114 18.77 -11.62 -6.45
C GLU A 114 17.73 -12.02 -7.51
N LEU A 115 16.56 -12.52 -7.09
CA LEU A 115 15.52 -13.04 -7.99
C LEU A 115 14.11 -12.62 -7.53
N PRO A 116 13.12 -12.58 -8.45
CA PRO A 116 11.71 -12.46 -8.07
C PRO A 116 11.29 -13.64 -7.18
N VAL A 117 10.55 -13.33 -6.11
CA VAL A 117 10.14 -14.32 -5.12
C VAL A 117 8.65 -14.21 -4.84
N ARG A 118 8.05 -15.30 -4.32
CA ARG A 118 6.72 -15.22 -3.72
C ARG A 118 6.83 -14.72 -2.30
N GLU A 119 6.59 -13.44 -2.14
CA GLU A 119 6.56 -12.82 -0.83
C GLU A 119 5.19 -12.96 -0.17
N LYS A 120 5.21 -13.24 1.12
CA LYS A 120 4.04 -13.06 1.99
C LYS A 120 3.85 -11.59 2.28
N GLY A 121 2.61 -11.16 2.53
CA GLY A 121 2.30 -9.76 2.83
C GLY A 121 3.07 -9.23 4.05
N ALA A 122 3.33 -10.09 5.04
CA ALA A 122 4.13 -9.75 6.22
C ALA A 122 5.60 -9.40 5.87
N CYS A 123 6.21 -10.09 4.90
CA CYS A 123 7.60 -9.82 4.48
C CYS A 123 7.69 -8.50 3.71
N LEU A 124 6.71 -8.22 2.83
CA LEU A 124 6.58 -6.94 2.14
C LEU A 124 6.36 -5.79 3.13
N PHE A 125 5.50 -6.01 4.12
CA PHE A 125 5.25 -5.06 5.20
C PHE A 125 6.52 -4.74 5.98
N ASP A 126 7.26 -5.75 6.44
CA ASP A 126 8.49 -5.53 7.20
C ASP A 126 9.54 -4.75 6.39
N SER A 127 9.64 -5.04 5.08
CA SER A 127 10.52 -4.34 4.17
C SER A 127 10.13 -2.87 4.02
N TRP A 128 8.85 -2.62 3.73
CA TRP A 128 8.32 -1.27 3.60
C TRP A 128 8.42 -0.49 4.91
N GLN A 129 8.09 -1.10 6.04
CA GLN A 129 8.08 -0.46 7.35
C GLN A 129 9.47 0.03 7.73
N LYS A 130 10.54 -0.72 7.42
CA LYS A 130 11.92 -0.27 7.63
C LYS A 130 12.23 1.01 6.85
N GLY A 131 11.93 1.04 5.55
CA GLY A 131 12.12 2.22 4.71
C GLY A 131 11.23 3.39 5.14
N ASN A 132 9.97 3.11 5.44
CA ASN A 132 8.99 4.07 5.92
C ASN A 132 9.39 4.72 7.24
N LYS A 133 9.94 3.93 8.18
CA LYS A 133 10.46 4.43 9.46
C LYS A 133 11.65 5.35 9.25
N TRP A 134 12.62 4.94 8.43
CA TRP A 134 13.78 5.78 8.12
C TRP A 134 13.36 7.10 7.46
N ALA A 135 12.52 7.03 6.42
CA ALA A 135 12.02 8.22 5.72
C ALA A 135 11.21 9.14 6.64
N SER A 136 10.41 8.58 7.54
CA SER A 136 9.65 9.36 8.54
C SER A 136 10.58 10.06 9.53
N ILE A 137 11.59 9.36 10.07
CA ILE A 137 12.53 9.95 11.04
C ILE A 137 13.30 11.09 10.39
N ASP A 138 13.79 10.90 9.17
CA ASP A 138 14.54 11.92 8.44
C ASP A 138 13.67 13.14 8.14
N HIS A 139 12.46 12.91 7.63
CA HIS A 139 11.54 13.98 7.25
C HIS A 139 11.04 14.83 8.44
N PHE A 140 10.79 14.19 9.59
CA PHE A 140 10.27 14.88 10.78
C PHE A 140 11.37 15.28 11.78
N LYS A 141 12.65 15.13 11.40
CA LYS A 141 13.77 15.51 12.25
C LYS A 141 13.70 17.00 12.60
N GLY A 142 13.71 17.32 13.89
CA GLY A 142 13.65 18.70 14.38
C GLY A 142 12.25 19.34 14.35
N ILE A 143 11.21 18.58 13.99
CA ILE A 143 9.81 19.02 14.09
C ILE A 143 9.26 18.54 15.43
N ASP A 144 8.85 19.49 16.28
CA ASP A 144 8.10 19.18 17.50
C ASP A 144 6.64 18.86 17.12
N ALA A 145 6.38 17.59 16.84
CA ALA A 145 5.07 17.10 16.43
C ALA A 145 4.42 16.28 17.56
N CYS A 146 3.09 16.37 17.64
CA CYS A 146 2.30 15.45 18.46
C CYS A 146 2.11 14.14 17.71
N PHE A 147 2.36 13.01 18.38
CA PHE A 147 2.24 11.68 17.79
C PHE A 147 1.12 10.87 18.45
N ILE A 148 0.46 10.01 17.66
CA ILE A 148 -0.49 9.01 18.15
C ILE A 148 0.24 7.66 18.13
N PRO A 149 0.30 6.91 19.24
CA PRO A 149 0.95 5.60 19.27
C PRO A 149 0.39 4.65 18.19
N ALA A 150 1.25 3.81 17.58
CA ALA A 150 0.84 2.84 16.55
C ALA A 150 -0.32 1.97 16.99
N SER A 151 -0.29 1.51 18.24
CA SER A 151 -1.35 0.66 18.80
C SER A 151 -2.71 1.36 18.82
N VAL A 152 -2.74 2.68 19.02
CA VAL A 152 -3.98 3.49 18.98
C VAL A 152 -4.38 3.76 17.53
N SER A 153 -3.43 4.18 16.69
CA SER A 153 -3.66 4.44 15.27
C SER A 153 -4.23 3.21 14.55
N ASN A 154 -3.63 2.03 14.77
CA ASN A 154 -4.06 0.77 14.16
C ASN A 154 -5.41 0.29 14.71
N LYS A 155 -5.74 0.56 15.98
CA LYS A 155 -7.09 0.29 16.53
C LYS A 155 -8.15 1.17 15.86
N LEU A 156 -7.87 2.46 15.69
CA LEU A 156 -8.77 3.39 14.99
C LEU A 156 -8.96 2.99 13.53
N TRP A 157 -7.86 2.65 12.85
CA TRP A 157 -7.91 2.09 11.49
C TRP A 157 -8.79 0.85 11.42
N LYS A 158 -8.55 -0.15 12.29
CA LYS A 158 -9.33 -1.40 12.29
C LYS A 158 -10.83 -1.16 12.50
N TYR A 159 -11.17 -0.20 13.35
CA TYR A 159 -12.56 0.23 13.53
C TYR A 159 -13.11 0.84 12.24
N ASN A 160 -12.41 1.82 11.63
CA ASN A 160 -12.86 2.47 10.40
C ASN A 160 -12.98 1.48 9.23
N PHE A 161 -12.01 0.59 9.07
CA PHE A 161 -12.00 -0.45 8.03
C PHE A 161 -13.21 -1.39 8.13
N ASN A 162 -13.69 -1.68 9.34
CA ASN A 162 -14.85 -2.54 9.57
C ASN A 162 -16.16 -1.76 9.80
N ARG A 163 -16.15 -0.43 9.71
CA ARG A 163 -17.28 0.43 10.06
C ARG A 163 -18.53 0.11 9.26
N PHE A 164 -18.38 -0.13 7.96
CA PHE A 164 -19.50 -0.49 7.10
C PHE A 164 -20.15 -1.83 7.51
N LYS A 165 -19.35 -2.85 7.80
CA LYS A 165 -19.85 -4.14 8.30
C LYS A 165 -20.58 -4.01 9.64
N LEU A 166 -20.11 -3.11 10.51
CA LEU A 166 -20.79 -2.81 11.78
C LEU A 166 -22.14 -2.10 11.53
N GLN A 167 -22.18 -1.16 10.57
CA GLN A 167 -23.40 -0.47 10.16
C GLN A 167 -24.44 -1.42 9.55
N GLU A 168 -24.02 -2.36 8.70
CA GLU A 168 -24.90 -3.38 8.13
C GLU A 168 -25.47 -4.31 9.21
N LYS A 169 -24.63 -4.75 10.14
CA LYS A 169 -25.03 -5.69 11.20
C LYS A 169 -26.05 -5.09 12.18
N LEU A 170 -25.91 -3.81 12.51
CA LEU A 170 -26.71 -3.16 13.57
C LEU A 170 -27.88 -2.34 13.02
N GLY A 171 -27.97 -2.19 11.70
CA GLY A 171 -29.07 -1.49 11.04
C GLY A 171 -28.95 0.03 11.10
N LYS A 172 -29.91 0.72 10.47
CA LYS A 172 -29.89 2.18 10.24
C LYS A 172 -30.15 3.01 11.50
N GLU A 173 -30.60 2.40 12.58
CA GLU A 173 -30.91 3.03 13.88
C GLU A 173 -29.64 3.51 14.62
N TYR A 174 -28.47 2.97 14.26
CA TYR A 174 -27.20 3.30 14.91
C TYR A 174 -26.26 3.98 13.90
N PHE A 175 -25.77 5.18 14.23
CA PHE A 175 -24.80 5.89 13.40
C PHE A 175 -23.37 5.64 13.87
N PHE A 176 -22.54 5.03 13.03
CA PHE A 176 -21.11 4.85 13.33
C PHE A 176 -20.28 6.03 12.82
N ARG A 177 -19.79 6.85 13.74
CA ARG A 177 -18.89 7.96 13.41
C ARG A 177 -17.55 7.43 12.92
N LYS A 178 -17.08 7.93 11.77
CA LYS A 178 -15.69 7.76 11.32
C LYS A 178 -14.77 8.55 12.25
N PHE A 179 -13.75 7.90 12.79
CA PHE A 179 -12.72 8.60 13.54
C PHE A 179 -11.62 9.02 12.59
N SER A 180 -11.48 10.32 12.34
CA SER A 180 -10.29 10.84 11.65
C SER A 180 -9.15 10.95 12.66
N SER A 181 -7.96 10.52 12.26
CA SER A 181 -6.72 10.83 12.97
C SER A 181 -6.39 12.32 12.99
N SER A 182 -7.09 13.14 12.20
CA SER A 182 -7.12 14.60 12.31
C SER A 182 -8.16 15.03 13.36
N GLY A 183 -7.71 15.29 14.59
CA GLY A 183 -8.47 16.11 15.55
C GLY A 183 -8.50 15.63 17.00
N ILE A 184 -7.67 16.25 17.83
CA ILE A 184 -8.02 16.57 19.24
C ILE A 184 -7.90 18.09 19.37
N LYS A 185 -9.01 18.75 19.70
CA LYS A 185 -9.07 20.20 19.92
C LYS A 185 -8.20 20.58 21.13
N ARG A 186 -7.29 21.54 20.96
CA ARG A 186 -7.03 22.55 21.99
C ARG A 186 -7.33 23.92 21.39
N THR A 187 -8.07 24.69 22.16
CA THR A 187 -8.49 26.06 21.92
C THR A 187 -7.38 26.93 21.31
N THR A 188 -7.74 27.67 20.24
CA THR A 188 -7.04 28.86 19.71
C THR A 188 -5.55 28.71 19.41
N LYS A 189 -5.26 28.00 18.31
CA LYS A 189 -4.32 28.35 17.20
C LYS A 189 -4.21 27.10 16.32
N SER A 190 -4.44 27.26 15.03
CA SER A 190 -4.52 26.16 14.05
C SER A 190 -3.28 25.27 14.07
N VAL A 191 -3.49 23.99 14.38
CA VAL A 191 -2.50 22.92 14.22
C VAL A 191 -3.07 21.92 13.22
N GLN A 192 -2.42 21.81 12.07
CA GLN A 192 -2.77 20.89 11.00
C GLN A 192 -1.85 19.67 11.11
N TRP A 193 -2.39 18.50 11.49
CA TRP A 193 -1.66 17.24 11.36
C TRP A 193 -2.53 16.10 10.82
N ARG A 194 -1.99 15.49 9.76
CA ARG A 194 -2.38 14.25 9.07
C ARG A 194 -1.92 13.04 9.88
N ALA A 195 -2.48 11.88 9.53
CA ALA A 195 -2.44 10.59 10.23
C ALA A 195 -1.19 10.24 11.05
N GLY A 196 -1.44 9.70 12.25
CA GLY A 196 -0.47 9.45 13.29
C GLY A 196 0.64 8.48 12.89
N PHE A 197 1.88 8.91 13.12
CA PHE A 197 3.07 8.08 13.09
C PHE A 197 3.35 7.49 14.46
N SER A 198 3.82 6.25 14.46
CA SER A 198 4.51 5.65 15.59
C SER A 198 6.01 5.81 15.37
N THR A 199 6.61 6.76 16.05
CA THR A 199 8.07 6.80 16.22
C THR A 199 8.37 6.67 17.70
N TYR A 200 8.94 5.52 18.07
CA TYR A 200 9.69 5.40 19.32
C TYR A 200 10.91 6.31 19.20
N LEU A 201 10.82 7.50 19.79
CA LEU A 201 11.98 8.29 20.20
C LEU A 201 12.27 7.86 21.64
N ARG A 202 13.27 7.00 21.82
CA ARG A 202 14.10 7.02 23.03
C ARG A 202 15.44 7.59 22.62
#